data_AF-A0A957BVM3-F1
#
_entry.id   AF-A0A957BVM3-F1
#
_cell.length_a   1.000
_cell.length_b   1.000
_cell.length_c   1.000
_cell.angle_alpha   90.00
_cell.angle_beta   90.00
_cell.angle_gamma   90.00
#
_symmetry.space_group_name_H-M   'P 1'
#
loop_
_entity.id
_entity.type
_entity.pdbx_description
1 polymer ?
#
loop_
_entity_poly.entity_id
_entity_poly.type
_entity_poly.pdbx_seq_one_letter_code
_entity_poly.pdbx_strand_id
1 'polypeptide(L)'
;MENGILFALIGLLIGILLGTIGLTLYQNSQGRNRRALAEAEAKSIIDSASLQAQQAILKAEEKAKQVTDESTELALRRRRELDREDERLQRRREDLDKRLERNEQREQALNKRQSALDRQRAELAKAEEERNEALQRIAQMTIDEARAELMQVAEKDARNDMARIIRQVEAEAREEADSRAREVISLAVQRLASEHVSEIAVSVVPLPNDEMKGRIIGRSGRNIRAFELATGVDVVVDDTPEAI
;
A
#
# COMPACT_ATOMS: atom_id res chain seq x y z
N MET A 1 162.73 -4.73 -16.94
CA MET A 1 161.42 -4.23 -17.42
C MET A 1 160.35 -5.32 -17.52
N GLU A 2 160.69 -6.61 -17.39
CA GLU A 2 159.71 -7.71 -17.54
C GLU A 2 158.75 -7.88 -16.35
N ASN A 3 159.17 -7.57 -15.12
CA ASN A 3 158.31 -7.76 -13.94
C ASN A 3 157.11 -6.78 -13.90
N GLY A 4 157.24 -5.58 -14.49
CA GLY A 4 156.17 -4.56 -14.47
C GLY A 4 154.96 -4.90 -15.33
N ILE A 5 155.16 -5.57 -16.47
CA ILE A 5 154.08 -5.99 -17.38
C ILE A 5 153.27 -7.15 -16.76
N LEU A 6 153.96 -8.06 -16.05
CA LEU A 6 153.32 -9.16 -15.32
C LEU A 6 152.43 -8.64 -14.19
N PHE A 7 152.88 -7.65 -13.40
CA PHE A 7 152.06 -7.03 -12.37
C PHE A 7 150.84 -6.28 -12.94
N ALA A 8 150.97 -5.62 -14.10
CA ALA A 8 149.86 -4.94 -14.76
C ALA A 8 148.79 -5.92 -15.28
N LEU A 9 149.20 -7.06 -15.87
CA LEU A 9 148.29 -8.12 -16.31
C LEU A 9 147.56 -8.80 -15.14
N ILE A 10 148.26 -9.06 -14.04
CA ILE A 10 147.67 -9.60 -12.81
C ILE A 10 146.65 -8.60 -12.22
N GLY A 11 146.98 -7.30 -12.20
CA GLY A 11 146.04 -6.25 -11.76
C GLY A 11 144.78 -6.17 -12.62
N LEU A 12 144.90 -6.29 -13.95
CA LEU A 12 143.77 -6.31 -14.87
C LEU A 12 142.87 -7.54 -14.65
N LEU A 13 143.47 -8.72 -14.51
CA LEU A 13 142.75 -9.97 -14.21
C LEU A 13 142.01 -9.90 -12.87
N ILE A 14 142.65 -9.36 -11.83
CA ILE A 14 142.03 -9.15 -10.52
C ILE A 14 140.88 -8.12 -10.64
N GLY A 15 141.05 -7.05 -11.41
CA GLY A 15 140.00 -6.05 -11.65
C GLY A 15 138.78 -6.61 -12.37
N ILE A 16 138.97 -7.44 -13.40
CA ILE A 16 137.87 -8.11 -14.13
C ILE A 16 137.18 -9.14 -13.22
N LEU A 17 137.94 -9.92 -12.44
CA LEU A 17 137.40 -10.89 -11.51
C LEU A 17 136.57 -10.20 -10.39
N LEU A 18 137.09 -9.13 -9.80
CA LEU A 18 136.37 -8.36 -8.78
C LEU A 18 135.16 -7.62 -9.38
N GLY A 19 135.25 -7.11 -10.60
CA GLY A 19 134.15 -6.44 -11.29
C GLY A 19 133.00 -7.40 -11.64
N THR A 20 133.31 -8.60 -12.13
CA THR A 20 132.31 -9.65 -12.41
C THR A 20 131.67 -10.21 -11.15
N ILE A 21 132.45 -10.41 -10.07
CA ILE A 21 131.92 -10.80 -8.76
C ILE A 21 131.03 -9.69 -8.20
N GLY A 22 131.45 -8.42 -8.28
CA GLY A 22 130.66 -7.28 -7.85
C GLY A 22 129.33 -7.14 -8.59
N LEU A 23 129.35 -7.29 -9.92
CA LEU A 23 128.15 -7.21 -10.77
C LEU A 23 127.20 -8.39 -10.52
N THR A 24 127.71 -9.62 -10.38
CA THR A 24 126.86 -10.80 -10.11
C THR A 24 126.25 -10.76 -8.71
N LEU A 25 126.96 -10.28 -7.70
CA LEU A 25 126.41 -10.04 -6.36
C LEU A 25 125.37 -8.92 -6.36
N TYR A 26 125.62 -7.83 -7.08
CA TYR A 26 124.67 -6.71 -7.21
C TYR A 26 123.39 -7.13 -7.97
N GLN A 27 123.52 -7.87 -9.08
CA GLN A 27 122.40 -8.40 -9.84
C GLN A 27 121.62 -9.46 -9.04
N ASN A 28 122.30 -10.36 -8.32
CA ASN A 28 121.63 -11.30 -7.42
C ASN A 28 120.93 -10.62 -6.25
N SER A 29 121.50 -9.53 -5.70
CA SER A 29 120.88 -8.76 -4.62
C SER A 29 119.62 -8.02 -5.10
N GLN A 30 119.69 -7.32 -6.24
CA GLN A 30 118.52 -6.68 -6.86
C GLN A 30 117.45 -7.70 -7.28
N GLY A 31 117.85 -8.85 -7.83
CA GLY A 31 116.94 -9.94 -8.19
C GLY A 31 116.25 -10.56 -6.98
N ARG A 32 116.97 -10.74 -5.86
CA ARG A 32 116.39 -11.19 -4.57
C ARG A 32 115.42 -10.15 -4.01
N ASN A 33 115.77 -8.87 -4.02
CA ASN A 33 114.89 -7.81 -3.52
C ASN A 33 113.60 -7.69 -4.36
N ARG A 34 113.70 -7.78 -5.69
CA ARG A 34 112.52 -7.77 -6.58
C ARG A 34 111.63 -8.99 -6.39
N ARG A 35 112.22 -10.18 -6.19
CA ARG A 35 111.45 -11.40 -5.87
C ARG A 35 110.79 -11.31 -4.50
N ALA A 36 111.51 -10.84 -3.49
CA ALA A 36 110.96 -10.63 -2.15
C ALA A 36 109.81 -9.61 -2.16
N LEU A 37 109.94 -8.52 -2.93
CA LEU A 37 108.88 -7.53 -3.10
C LEU A 37 107.66 -8.14 -3.83
N ALA A 38 107.87 -8.87 -4.93
CA ALA A 38 106.80 -9.53 -5.66
C ALA A 38 106.09 -10.62 -4.82
N GLU A 39 106.83 -11.37 -4.00
CA GLU A 39 106.26 -12.34 -3.06
C GLU A 39 105.47 -11.64 -1.94
N ALA A 40 105.93 -10.50 -1.44
CA ALA A 40 105.22 -9.71 -0.45
C ALA A 40 103.92 -9.10 -1.03
N GLU A 41 103.97 -8.57 -2.25
CA GLU A 41 102.78 -8.09 -2.97
C GLU A 41 101.80 -9.23 -3.25
N ALA A 42 102.28 -10.37 -3.75
CA ALA A 42 101.43 -11.54 -4.00
C ALA A 42 100.76 -12.04 -2.71
N LYS A 43 101.49 -12.10 -1.58
CA LYS A 43 100.92 -12.42 -0.27
C LYS A 43 99.89 -11.40 0.16
N SER A 44 100.19 -10.10 0.06
CA SER A 44 99.25 -9.04 0.40
C SER A 44 97.98 -9.10 -0.45
N ILE A 45 98.08 -9.43 -1.74
CA ILE A 45 96.92 -9.60 -2.63
C ILE A 45 96.10 -10.81 -2.16
N ILE A 46 96.72 -11.97 -1.90
CA ILE A 46 96.02 -13.17 -1.42
C ILE A 46 95.35 -12.90 -0.07
N ASP A 47 96.04 -12.27 0.87
CA ASP A 47 95.52 -11.95 2.20
C ASP A 47 94.34 -10.97 2.10
N SER A 48 94.47 -9.93 1.25
CA SER A 48 93.38 -8.97 1.01
C SER A 48 92.17 -9.62 0.32
N ALA A 49 92.40 -10.52 -0.65
CA ALA A 49 91.35 -11.26 -1.32
C ALA A 49 90.66 -12.25 -0.36
N SER A 50 91.43 -12.92 0.50
CA SER A 50 90.90 -13.81 1.54
C SER A 50 90.07 -13.05 2.56
N LEU A 51 90.54 -11.89 3.02
CA LEU A 51 89.80 -11.01 3.93
C LEU A 51 88.49 -10.51 3.28
N GLN A 52 88.54 -10.08 2.02
CA GLN A 52 87.34 -9.65 1.27
C GLN A 52 86.35 -10.80 1.09
N ALA A 53 86.83 -12.01 0.77
CA ALA A 53 85.98 -13.19 0.67
C ALA A 53 85.32 -13.55 2.01
N GLN A 54 86.08 -13.53 3.10
CA GLN A 54 85.53 -13.74 4.45
C GLN A 54 84.50 -12.68 4.82
N GLN A 55 84.77 -11.40 4.55
CA GLN A 55 83.81 -10.32 4.77
C GLN A 55 82.54 -10.46 3.91
N ALA A 56 82.68 -10.93 2.67
CA ALA A 56 81.54 -11.17 1.80
C ALA A 56 80.67 -12.33 2.31
N ILE A 57 81.29 -13.41 2.79
CA ILE A 57 80.59 -14.55 3.40
C ILE A 57 79.87 -14.10 4.67
N LEU A 58 80.55 -13.40 5.58
CA LEU A 58 79.93 -12.90 6.81
C LEU A 58 78.74 -11.97 6.53
N LYS A 59 78.87 -11.06 5.56
CA LYS A 59 77.75 -10.20 5.14
C LYS A 59 76.61 -10.99 4.51
N ALA A 60 76.91 -12.04 3.76
CA ALA A 60 75.89 -12.92 3.18
C ALA A 60 75.16 -13.72 4.27
N GLU A 61 75.89 -14.25 5.26
CA GLU A 61 75.34 -14.95 6.42
C GLU A 61 74.47 -14.02 7.28
N GLU A 62 74.93 -12.79 7.55
CA GLU A 62 74.17 -11.79 8.30
C GLU A 62 72.86 -11.43 7.59
N LYS A 63 72.90 -11.19 6.27
CA LYS A 63 71.70 -10.95 5.47
C LYS A 63 70.77 -12.17 5.43
N ALA A 64 71.32 -13.37 5.28
CA ALA A 64 70.53 -14.60 5.27
C ALA A 64 69.82 -14.80 6.61
N LYS A 65 70.53 -14.55 7.73
CA LYS A 65 69.95 -14.59 9.07
C LYS A 65 68.86 -13.54 9.24
N GLN A 66 69.12 -12.30 8.86
CA GLN A 66 68.13 -11.22 8.94
C GLN A 66 66.85 -11.56 8.15
N VAL A 67 66.99 -12.02 6.91
CA VAL A 67 65.84 -12.43 6.09
C VAL A 67 65.08 -13.60 6.73
N THR A 68 65.80 -14.54 7.33
CA THR A 68 65.18 -15.69 8.02
C THR A 68 64.42 -15.24 9.27
N ASP A 69 64.98 -14.34 10.06
CA ASP A 69 64.36 -13.79 11.26
C ASP A 69 63.10 -12.99 10.91
N GLU A 70 63.18 -12.09 9.91
CA GLU A 70 62.04 -11.31 9.40
C GLU A 70 60.92 -12.21 8.84
N SER A 71 61.29 -13.24 8.06
CA SER A 71 60.36 -14.25 7.55
C SER A 71 59.66 -14.99 8.67
N THR A 72 60.42 -15.41 9.69
CA THR A 72 59.88 -16.15 10.84
C THR A 72 58.93 -15.27 11.65
N GLU A 73 59.29 -14.01 11.87
CA GLU A 73 58.42 -13.06 12.57
C GLU A 73 57.13 -12.80 11.79
N LEU A 74 57.21 -12.59 10.48
CA LEU A 74 56.03 -12.42 9.62
C LEU A 74 55.13 -13.66 9.63
N ALA A 75 55.71 -14.85 9.58
CA ALA A 75 54.97 -16.11 9.65
C ALA A 75 54.25 -16.26 11.00
N LEU A 76 54.91 -15.92 12.12
CA LEU A 76 54.31 -15.94 13.44
C LEU A 76 53.18 -14.90 13.59
N ARG A 77 53.35 -13.69 13.03
CA ARG A 77 52.30 -12.66 13.02
C ARG A 77 51.07 -13.13 12.25
N ARG A 78 51.27 -13.62 11.02
CA ARG A 78 50.19 -14.19 10.19
C ARG A 78 49.48 -15.35 10.88
N ARG A 79 50.24 -16.25 11.51
CA ARG A 79 49.64 -17.37 12.25
C ARG A 79 48.75 -16.89 13.39
N ARG A 80 49.20 -15.90 14.18
CA ARG A 80 48.37 -15.32 15.25
C ARG A 80 47.12 -14.60 14.74
N GLU A 81 47.21 -13.96 13.57
CA GLU A 81 46.05 -13.33 12.93
C GLU A 81 45.03 -14.39 12.50
N LEU A 82 45.49 -15.46 11.85
CA LEU A 82 44.64 -16.59 11.46
C LEU A 82 43.98 -17.26 12.67
N ASP A 83 44.74 -17.53 13.74
CA ASP A 83 44.19 -18.14 14.96
C ASP A 83 43.06 -17.27 15.56
N ARG A 84 43.22 -15.94 15.54
CA ARG A 84 42.17 -15.00 16.02
C ARG A 84 40.95 -14.99 15.11
N GLU A 85 41.14 -15.05 13.81
CA GLU A 85 40.03 -15.12 12.85
C GLU A 85 39.27 -16.45 12.99
N ASP A 86 39.98 -17.56 13.16
CA ASP A 86 39.40 -18.88 13.40
C ASP A 86 38.60 -18.92 14.71
N GLU A 87 39.13 -18.39 15.81
CA GLU A 87 38.37 -18.24 17.06
C GLU A 87 37.10 -17.41 16.87
N ARG A 88 37.18 -16.30 16.13
CA ARG A 88 36.03 -15.44 15.84
C ARG A 88 34.99 -16.16 14.97
N LEU A 89 35.44 -16.91 13.97
CA LEU A 89 34.57 -17.71 13.09
C LEU A 89 33.90 -18.84 13.88
N GLN A 90 34.63 -19.52 14.75
CA GLN A 90 34.09 -20.57 15.60
C GLN A 90 33.01 -20.04 16.54
N ARG A 91 33.26 -18.92 17.24
CA ARG A 91 32.24 -18.26 18.08
C ARG A 91 31.00 -17.87 17.28
N ARG A 92 31.18 -17.42 16.04
CA ARG A 92 30.06 -17.06 15.17
C ARG A 92 29.26 -18.28 14.72
N ARG A 93 29.92 -19.41 14.44
CA ARG A 93 29.25 -20.69 14.15
C ARG A 93 28.44 -21.15 15.35
N GLU A 94 29.02 -21.14 16.55
CA GLU A 94 28.31 -21.52 17.78
C GLU A 94 27.10 -20.62 18.08
N ASP A 95 27.18 -19.31 17.83
CA ASP A 95 26.02 -18.41 17.97
C ASP A 95 24.93 -18.72 16.93
N LEU A 96 25.32 -19.01 15.69
CA LEU A 96 24.38 -19.38 14.63
C LEU A 96 23.69 -20.71 14.93
N ASP A 97 24.42 -21.72 15.41
CA ASP A 97 23.85 -23.02 15.78
C ASP A 97 22.83 -22.86 16.92
N LYS A 98 23.14 -22.05 17.95
CA LYS A 98 22.20 -21.73 19.03
C LYS A 98 20.95 -20.99 18.53
N ARG A 99 21.09 -20.11 17.54
CA ARG A 99 19.94 -19.42 16.92
C ARG A 99 19.08 -20.36 16.11
N LEU A 100 19.70 -21.29 15.39
CA LEU A 100 19.02 -22.35 14.63
C LEU A 100 18.19 -23.21 15.57
N GLU A 101 18.80 -23.74 16.64
CA GLU A 101 18.10 -24.58 17.63
C GLU A 101 16.89 -23.84 18.26
N ARG A 102 17.07 -22.55 18.61
CA ARG A 102 15.97 -21.73 19.14
C ARG A 102 14.84 -21.51 18.12
N ASN A 103 15.17 -21.36 16.84
CA ASN A 103 14.19 -21.22 15.79
C ASN A 103 13.43 -22.53 15.56
N GLU A 104 14.12 -23.66 15.51
CA GLU A 104 13.50 -24.98 15.37
C GLU A 104 12.55 -25.27 16.54
N GLN A 105 12.95 -24.97 17.78
CA GLN A 105 12.07 -25.09 18.95
C GLN A 105 10.82 -24.20 18.84
N ARG A 106 10.99 -22.95 18.37
CA ARG A 106 9.85 -22.04 18.15
C ARG A 106 8.93 -22.54 17.05
N GLU A 107 9.48 -23.03 15.95
CA GLU A 107 8.71 -23.58 14.83
C GLU A 107 7.91 -24.80 15.27
N GLN A 108 8.51 -25.73 16.01
CA GLN A 108 7.80 -26.87 16.58
C GLN A 108 6.68 -26.44 17.53
N ALA A 109 6.91 -25.44 18.39
CA ALA A 109 5.89 -24.91 19.28
C ALA A 109 4.73 -24.25 18.52
N LEU A 110 5.03 -23.48 17.47
CA LEU A 110 4.05 -22.85 16.60
C LEU A 110 3.23 -23.90 15.85
N ASN A 111 3.86 -24.92 15.28
CA ASN A 111 3.18 -26.00 14.58
C ASN A 111 2.24 -26.77 15.51
N LYS A 112 2.68 -27.09 16.75
CA LYS A 112 1.81 -27.70 17.77
C LYS A 112 0.61 -26.83 18.09
N ARG A 113 0.82 -25.51 18.28
CA ARG A 113 -0.26 -24.56 18.56
C ARG A 113 -1.23 -24.45 17.38
N GLN A 114 -0.73 -24.41 16.16
CA GLN A 114 -1.55 -24.37 14.95
C GLN A 114 -2.42 -25.62 14.83
N SER A 115 -1.83 -26.81 15.00
CA SER A 115 -2.60 -28.07 14.99
C SER A 115 -3.67 -28.12 16.10
N ALA A 116 -3.38 -27.58 17.29
CA ALA A 116 -4.35 -27.50 18.37
C ALA A 116 -5.51 -26.54 18.04
N LEU A 117 -5.21 -25.38 17.46
CA LEU A 117 -6.22 -24.42 17.01
C LEU A 117 -7.10 -25.00 15.89
N ASP A 118 -6.52 -25.72 14.95
CA ASP A 118 -7.27 -26.34 13.84
C ASP A 118 -8.22 -27.43 14.36
N ARG A 119 -7.79 -28.22 15.36
CA ARG A 119 -8.69 -29.17 16.05
C ARG A 119 -9.83 -28.47 16.77
N GLN A 120 -9.54 -27.42 17.55
CA GLN A 120 -10.57 -26.65 18.24
C GLN A 120 -11.57 -26.01 17.27
N ARG A 121 -11.11 -25.50 16.12
CA ARG A 121 -11.99 -24.96 15.07
C ARG A 121 -12.90 -26.03 14.49
N ALA A 122 -12.37 -27.23 14.23
CA ALA A 122 -13.17 -28.34 13.73
C ALA A 122 -14.22 -28.80 14.77
N GLU A 123 -13.83 -28.90 16.04
CA GLU A 123 -14.76 -29.24 17.13
C GLU A 123 -15.85 -28.18 17.30
N LEU A 124 -15.49 -26.89 17.23
CA LEU A 124 -16.44 -25.78 17.32
C LEU A 124 -17.43 -25.81 16.16
N ALA A 125 -16.95 -25.98 14.92
CA ALA A 125 -17.82 -26.06 13.75
C ALA A 125 -18.81 -27.22 13.86
N LYS A 126 -18.35 -28.39 14.34
CA LYS A 126 -19.22 -29.54 14.58
C LYS A 126 -20.24 -29.26 15.68
N ALA A 127 -19.83 -28.64 16.79
CA ALA A 127 -20.74 -28.27 17.86
C ALA A 127 -21.79 -27.23 17.42
N GLU A 128 -21.43 -26.29 16.54
CA GLU A 128 -22.38 -25.35 15.94
C GLU A 128 -23.39 -26.06 15.03
N GLU A 129 -22.95 -27.03 14.23
CA GLU A 129 -23.82 -27.86 13.41
C GLU A 129 -24.80 -28.68 14.27
N GLU A 130 -24.29 -29.40 15.27
CA GLU A 130 -25.12 -30.17 16.23
C GLU A 130 -26.11 -29.28 16.98
N ARG A 131 -25.71 -28.06 17.37
CA ARG A 131 -26.60 -27.07 18.00
C ARG A 131 -27.70 -26.64 17.04
N ASN A 132 -27.38 -26.36 15.78
CA ASN A 132 -28.36 -25.94 14.79
C ASN A 132 -29.36 -27.07 14.49
N GLU A 133 -28.90 -28.31 14.35
CA GLU A 133 -29.77 -29.48 14.21
C GLU A 133 -30.67 -29.69 15.43
N ALA A 134 -30.14 -29.52 16.65
CA ALA A 134 -30.94 -29.60 17.86
C ALA A 134 -32.02 -28.51 17.92
N LEU A 135 -31.68 -27.27 17.54
CA LEU A 135 -32.63 -26.17 17.45
C LEU A 135 -33.73 -26.44 16.42
N GLN A 136 -33.38 -26.95 15.24
CA GLN A 136 -34.35 -27.36 14.21
C GLN A 136 -35.29 -28.46 14.74
N ARG A 137 -34.75 -29.46 15.46
CA ARG A 137 -35.55 -30.52 16.08
C ARG A 137 -36.51 -29.99 17.15
N ILE A 138 -36.04 -29.09 18.03
CA ILE A 138 -36.88 -28.51 19.08
C ILE A 138 -37.98 -27.62 18.47
N ALA A 139 -37.62 -26.81 17.48
CA ALA A 139 -38.55 -25.94 16.79
C ALA A 139 -39.53 -26.71 15.89
N GLN A 140 -39.29 -28.01 15.64
CA GLN A 140 -40.03 -28.85 14.69
C GLN A 140 -40.13 -28.24 13.29
N MET A 141 -39.19 -27.36 12.96
CA MET A 141 -39.15 -26.62 11.71
C MET A 141 -37.69 -26.49 11.29
N THR A 142 -37.45 -26.70 10.01
CA THR A 142 -36.17 -26.39 9.36
C THR A 142 -35.99 -24.87 9.26
N ILE A 143 -34.76 -24.41 9.00
CA ILE A 143 -34.49 -22.97 8.81
C ILE A 143 -35.30 -22.40 7.64
N ASP A 144 -35.45 -23.18 6.57
CA ASP A 144 -36.21 -22.75 5.39
C ASP A 144 -37.71 -22.68 5.67
N GLU A 145 -38.26 -23.62 6.46
CA GLU A 145 -39.65 -23.57 6.93
C GLU A 145 -39.89 -22.38 7.86
N ALA A 146 -39.01 -22.15 8.83
CA ALA A 146 -39.10 -20.99 9.72
C ALA A 146 -39.06 -19.66 8.95
N ARG A 147 -38.20 -19.58 7.92
CA ARG A 147 -38.11 -18.41 7.03
C ARG A 147 -39.39 -18.25 6.19
N ALA A 148 -39.94 -19.33 5.66
CA ALA A 148 -41.17 -19.30 4.88
C ALA A 148 -42.36 -18.83 5.72
N GLU A 149 -42.48 -19.34 6.95
CA GLU A 149 -43.56 -18.95 7.87
C GLU A 149 -43.46 -17.48 8.29
N LEU A 150 -42.25 -17.00 8.62
CA LEU A 150 -42.01 -15.57 8.89
C LEU A 150 -42.42 -14.68 7.72
N MET A 151 -42.10 -15.10 6.49
CA MET A 151 -42.46 -14.35 5.29
C MET A 151 -43.97 -14.37 5.04
N GLN A 152 -44.63 -15.48 5.34
CA GLN A 152 -46.07 -15.62 5.20
C GLN A 152 -46.83 -14.75 6.22
N VAL A 153 -46.34 -14.65 7.46
CA VAL A 153 -46.89 -13.74 8.47
C VAL A 153 -46.70 -12.29 8.04
N ALA A 154 -45.50 -11.92 7.58
CA ALA A 154 -45.23 -10.57 7.08
C ALA A 154 -46.11 -10.20 5.88
N GLU A 155 -46.34 -11.14 4.96
CA GLU A 155 -47.25 -10.94 3.82
C GLU A 155 -48.70 -10.73 4.29
N LYS A 156 -49.16 -11.53 5.25
CA LYS A 156 -50.53 -11.42 5.81
C LYS A 156 -50.74 -10.06 6.48
N ASP A 157 -49.79 -9.60 7.27
CA ASP A 157 -49.86 -8.30 7.95
C ASP A 157 -49.86 -7.16 6.93
N ALA A 158 -48.97 -7.21 5.94
CA ALA A 158 -48.94 -6.23 4.85
C ALA A 158 -50.28 -6.18 4.07
N ARG A 159 -50.91 -7.32 3.80
CA ARG A 159 -52.24 -7.38 3.16
C ARG A 159 -53.33 -6.75 4.04
N ASN A 160 -53.28 -6.97 5.35
CA ASN A 160 -54.25 -6.37 6.27
C ASN A 160 -54.12 -4.85 6.33
N ASP A 161 -52.89 -4.34 6.36
CA ASP A 161 -52.62 -2.90 6.33
C ASP A 161 -53.09 -2.29 5.01
N MET A 162 -52.78 -2.93 3.87
CA MET A 162 -53.28 -2.50 2.57
C MET A 162 -54.81 -2.47 2.51
N ALA A 163 -55.49 -3.47 3.07
CA ALA A 163 -56.95 -3.49 3.13
C ALA A 163 -57.54 -2.37 4.00
N ARG A 164 -56.79 -1.90 5.01
CA ARG A 164 -57.19 -0.73 5.81
C ARG A 164 -57.01 0.56 5.01
N ILE A 165 -55.88 0.72 4.31
CA ILE A 165 -55.62 1.86 3.42
C ILE A 165 -56.67 1.95 2.31
N ILE A 166 -56.98 0.83 1.63
CA ILE A 166 -57.99 0.80 0.56
C ILE A 166 -59.35 1.31 1.06
N ARG A 167 -59.81 0.82 2.22
CA ARG A 167 -61.08 1.27 2.81
C ARG A 167 -61.08 2.75 3.16
N GLN A 168 -59.95 3.27 3.63
CA GLN A 168 -59.81 4.70 3.91
C GLN A 168 -59.91 5.52 2.61
N VAL A 169 -59.17 5.13 1.57
CA VAL A 169 -59.19 5.80 0.26
C VAL A 169 -60.58 5.74 -0.38
N GLU A 170 -61.29 4.60 -0.29
CA GLU A 170 -62.66 4.50 -0.78
C GLU A 170 -63.64 5.41 -0.03
N ALA A 171 -63.46 5.57 1.29
CA ALA A 171 -64.29 6.48 2.09
C ALA A 171 -64.03 7.94 1.71
N GLU A 172 -62.77 8.34 1.61
CA GLU A 172 -62.35 9.68 1.16
C GLU A 172 -62.90 9.98 -0.25
N ALA A 173 -62.78 9.03 -1.18
CA ALA A 173 -63.30 9.17 -2.53
C ALA A 173 -64.82 9.33 -2.59
N ARG A 174 -65.57 8.61 -1.72
CA ARG A 174 -67.02 8.78 -1.60
C ARG A 174 -67.42 10.14 -1.04
N GLU A 175 -66.71 10.60 -0.02
CA GLU A 175 -66.97 11.88 0.62
C GLU A 175 -66.70 13.05 -0.35
N GLU A 176 -65.60 12.97 -1.10
CA GLU A 176 -65.30 13.94 -2.15
C GLU A 176 -66.29 13.88 -3.32
N ALA A 177 -66.75 12.68 -3.71
CA ALA A 177 -67.79 12.52 -4.71
C ALA A 177 -69.14 13.13 -4.26
N ASP A 178 -69.54 12.95 -3.00
CA ASP A 178 -70.79 13.55 -2.46
C ASP A 178 -70.68 15.08 -2.41
N SER A 179 -69.55 15.60 -1.95
CA SER A 179 -69.27 17.05 -1.95
C SER A 179 -69.39 17.64 -3.36
N ARG A 180 -68.75 16.99 -4.34
CA ARG A 180 -68.76 17.43 -5.74
C ARG A 180 -70.14 17.29 -6.39
N ALA A 181 -70.90 16.25 -6.05
CA ALA A 181 -72.27 16.09 -6.50
C ALA A 181 -73.17 17.23 -5.98
N ARG A 182 -73.04 17.59 -4.70
CA ARG A 182 -73.78 18.72 -4.11
C ARG A 182 -73.42 20.04 -4.76
N GLU A 183 -72.14 20.27 -5.07
CA GLU A 183 -71.68 21.46 -5.78
C GLU A 183 -72.32 21.57 -7.17
N VAL A 184 -72.31 20.47 -7.94
CA VAL A 184 -72.93 20.39 -9.27
C VAL A 184 -74.44 20.64 -9.20
N ILE A 185 -75.15 20.01 -8.27
CA ILE A 185 -76.59 20.21 -8.08
C ILE A 185 -76.89 21.66 -7.71
N SER A 186 -76.11 22.24 -6.78
CA SER A 186 -76.29 23.64 -6.36
C SER A 186 -76.11 24.60 -7.52
N LEU A 187 -75.08 24.38 -8.35
CA LEU A 187 -74.83 25.17 -9.56
C LEU A 187 -75.98 25.03 -10.58
N ALA A 188 -76.51 23.82 -10.76
CA ALA A 188 -77.65 23.58 -11.65
C ALA A 188 -78.92 24.30 -11.17
N VAL A 189 -79.23 24.24 -9.87
CA VAL A 189 -80.37 24.95 -9.27
C VAL A 189 -80.22 26.46 -9.41
N GLN A 190 -79.03 27.01 -9.13
CA GLN A 190 -78.76 28.45 -9.30
C GLN A 190 -78.99 28.92 -10.74
N ARG A 191 -78.67 28.09 -11.75
CA ARG A 191 -78.91 28.42 -13.16
C ARG A 191 -80.38 28.30 -13.57
N LEU A 192 -81.07 27.22 -13.17
CA LEU A 192 -82.47 26.99 -13.60
C LEU A 192 -83.49 27.89 -12.88
N ALA A 193 -83.24 28.26 -11.63
CA ALA A 193 -84.21 29.05 -10.84
C ALA A 193 -84.47 30.44 -11.44
N SER A 194 -83.50 31.01 -12.18
CA SER A 194 -83.69 32.30 -12.85
C SER A 194 -84.61 32.22 -14.08
N GLU A 195 -84.66 31.09 -14.78
CA GLU A 195 -85.43 30.96 -16.03
C GLU A 195 -86.89 30.55 -15.75
N HIS A 196 -87.14 29.72 -14.74
CA HIS A 196 -88.48 29.16 -14.50
C HIS A 196 -89.43 30.09 -13.71
N VAL A 197 -88.91 31.05 -12.95
CA VAL A 197 -89.76 32.00 -12.19
C VAL A 197 -90.46 33.01 -13.10
N SER A 198 -89.90 33.32 -14.26
CA SER A 198 -90.52 34.23 -15.24
C SER A 198 -91.68 33.61 -16.04
N GLU A 199 -91.72 32.28 -16.22
CA GLU A 199 -92.70 31.63 -17.11
C GLU A 199 -94.06 31.34 -16.44
N ILE A 200 -94.15 31.30 -15.11
CA ILE A 200 -95.36 30.80 -14.41
C ILE A 200 -96.28 31.93 -13.90
N ALA A 201 -95.83 33.18 -13.84
CA ALA A 201 -96.55 34.26 -13.15
C ALA A 201 -97.54 35.06 -14.02
N VAL A 202 -97.65 34.79 -15.32
CA VAL A 202 -98.55 35.54 -16.23
C VAL A 202 -99.66 34.62 -16.73
N SER A 203 -100.92 34.99 -16.46
CA SER A 203 -102.11 34.30 -16.95
C SER A 203 -102.97 35.30 -17.73
N VAL A 204 -103.28 34.97 -18.99
CA VAL A 204 -104.13 35.80 -19.86
C VAL A 204 -105.57 35.30 -19.77
N VAL A 205 -106.52 36.21 -19.56
CA VAL A 205 -107.95 35.86 -19.44
C VAL A 205 -108.74 36.48 -20.59
N PRO A 206 -109.32 35.66 -21.50
CA PRO A 206 -110.09 36.18 -22.62
C PRO A 206 -111.43 36.78 -22.12
N LEU A 207 -111.80 37.94 -22.65
CA LEU A 207 -113.05 38.61 -22.30
C LEU A 207 -114.12 38.45 -23.39
N PRO A 208 -115.36 38.12 -23.02
CA PRO A 208 -116.43 37.80 -23.99
C PRO A 208 -116.98 39.03 -24.75
N ASN A 209 -116.71 40.25 -24.29
CA ASN A 209 -117.03 41.50 -24.99
C ASN A 209 -116.36 42.73 -24.33
N ASP A 210 -116.28 43.84 -25.07
CA ASP A 210 -115.70 45.10 -24.59
C ASP A 210 -116.56 45.79 -23.49
N GLU A 211 -117.85 45.48 -23.41
CA GLU A 211 -118.70 45.97 -22.32
C GLU A 211 -118.24 45.41 -20.96
N MET A 212 -117.86 44.12 -20.92
CA MET A 212 -117.25 43.48 -19.76
C MET A 212 -115.89 44.11 -19.43
N LYS A 213 -115.06 44.40 -20.44
CA LYS A 213 -113.77 45.13 -20.27
C LYS A 213 -114.00 46.48 -19.57
N GLY A 214 -114.98 47.25 -20.03
CA GLY A 214 -115.34 48.54 -19.42
C GLY A 214 -115.83 48.44 -17.97
N ARG A 215 -116.59 47.39 -17.63
CA ARG A 215 -117.04 47.11 -16.25
C ARG A 215 -115.91 46.66 -15.33
N ILE A 216 -114.96 45.86 -15.84
CA ILE A 216 -113.80 45.39 -15.09
C ILE A 216 -112.87 46.56 -14.76
N ILE A 217 -112.65 47.49 -15.70
CA ILE A 217 -111.86 48.70 -15.46
C ILE A 217 -112.60 49.66 -14.49
N GLY A 218 -113.87 49.93 -14.76
CA GLY A 218 -114.71 50.87 -14.01
C GLY A 218 -114.35 52.35 -14.26
N ARG A 219 -115.24 53.29 -13.89
CA ARG A 219 -115.01 54.73 -14.12
C ARG A 219 -113.74 55.20 -13.39
N SER A 220 -112.76 55.66 -14.18
CA SER A 220 -111.41 56.07 -13.76
C SER A 220 -110.53 54.94 -13.21
N GLY A 221 -110.73 53.69 -13.65
CA GLY A 221 -109.89 52.54 -13.26
C GLY A 221 -110.10 52.07 -11.82
N ARG A 222 -111.16 52.55 -11.14
CA ARG A 222 -111.40 52.27 -9.72
C ARG A 222 -111.63 50.78 -9.44
N ASN A 223 -112.20 50.05 -10.39
CA ASN A 223 -112.60 48.67 -10.18
C ASN A 223 -111.40 47.72 -10.36
N ILE A 224 -110.54 47.96 -11.37
CA ILE A 224 -109.24 47.27 -11.50
C ILE A 224 -108.37 47.49 -10.27
N ARG A 225 -108.18 48.74 -9.81
CA ARG A 225 -107.33 49.00 -8.64
C ARG A 225 -107.84 48.33 -7.37
N ALA A 226 -109.16 48.29 -7.19
CA ALA A 226 -109.76 47.59 -6.06
C ALA A 226 -109.51 46.08 -6.13
N PHE A 227 -109.57 45.50 -7.33
CA PHE A 227 -109.28 44.08 -7.55
C PHE A 227 -107.80 43.77 -7.32
N GLU A 228 -106.88 44.56 -7.89
CA GLU A 228 -105.42 44.43 -7.69
C GLU A 228 -105.05 44.54 -6.21
N LEU A 229 -105.61 45.52 -5.48
CA LEU A 229 -105.36 45.64 -4.04
C LEU A 229 -105.92 44.46 -3.24
N ALA A 230 -107.06 43.90 -3.64
CA ALA A 230 -107.70 42.80 -2.93
C ALA A 230 -107.01 41.45 -3.19
N THR A 231 -106.43 41.26 -4.38
CA THR A 231 -105.89 39.98 -4.84
C THR A 231 -104.37 39.94 -4.89
N GLY A 232 -103.70 41.10 -4.92
CA GLY A 232 -102.25 41.22 -4.97
C GLY A 232 -101.63 40.90 -6.33
N VAL A 233 -102.43 40.80 -7.39
CA VAL A 233 -101.95 40.65 -8.77
C VAL A 233 -101.93 42.00 -9.49
N ASP A 234 -101.06 42.14 -10.48
CA ASP A 234 -101.00 43.30 -11.39
C ASP A 234 -101.80 42.96 -12.66
N VAL A 235 -102.77 43.79 -13.02
CA VAL A 235 -103.69 43.51 -14.12
C VAL A 235 -103.43 44.51 -15.25
N VAL A 236 -102.74 44.05 -16.29
CA VAL A 236 -102.40 44.87 -17.46
C VAL A 236 -103.46 44.69 -18.54
N VAL A 237 -104.11 45.78 -18.96
CA VAL A 237 -105.12 45.73 -20.03
C VAL A 237 -104.47 45.94 -21.39
N ASP A 238 -104.49 44.93 -22.25
CA ASP A 238 -103.95 45.03 -23.61
C ASP A 238 -104.93 45.74 -24.57
N ASP A 239 -104.40 46.42 -25.60
CA ASP A 239 -105.15 47.21 -26.60
C ASP A 239 -105.66 46.35 -27.79
N THR A 240 -105.46 45.04 -27.72
CA THR A 240 -106.01 44.05 -28.66
C THR A 240 -107.45 43.66 -28.24
N PRO A 241 -108.43 43.54 -29.16
CA PRO A 241 -109.78 43.10 -28.79
C PRO A 241 -109.76 41.70 -28.15
N GLU A 242 -110.58 41.49 -27.11
CA GLU A 242 -110.85 40.19 -26.44
C GLU A 242 -109.86 39.64 -25.38
N ALA A 243 -108.89 40.40 -24.85
CA ALA A 243 -108.09 39.96 -23.70
C ALA A 243 -107.68 41.07 -22.70
N ILE A 244 -107.55 40.68 -21.43
CA ILE A 244 -106.82 41.37 -20.35
C ILE A 244 -105.83 40.35 -19.78
#